data_AF-A0A7J6DRX3-F1
#
_entry.id   AF-A0A7J6DRX3-F1
#
_cell.length_a   1.000
_cell.length_b   1.000
_cell.length_c   1.000
_cell.angle_alpha   90.00
_cell.angle_beta   90.00
_cell.angle_gamma   90.00
#
_symmetry.space_group_name_H-M   'P 1'
#
loop_
_entity.id
_entity.type
_entity.pdbx_description
1 polymer ?
#
loop_
_entity_poly.entity_id
_entity_poly.type
_entity_poly.pdbx_seq_one_letter_code
_entity_poly.pdbx_strand_id
1 'polypeptide(L)'
;MMYAAPLAVMKLYSAVPYLATLINYLVWTLYGLPFIHPGSILVLTINGSGLKKTIRVVLVVLAELVFISILTLLTLTLTHSH
;
A
#
# COMPACT_ATOMS: atom_id res chain seq x y z
N MET A 1 -1.06 -17.33 -29.46
CA MET A 1 -2.05 -17.01 -28.41
C MET A 1 -1.69 -17.54 -27.01
N MET A 2 -0.75 -18.49 -26.86
CA MET A 2 -0.37 -19.09 -25.56
C MET A 2 0.45 -18.19 -24.60
N TYR A 3 1.05 -17.10 -25.10
CA TYR A 3 1.83 -16.14 -24.28
C TYR A 3 1.00 -14.97 -23.71
N ALA A 4 -0.25 -14.80 -24.12
CA ALA A 4 -1.09 -13.69 -23.65
C ALA A 4 -1.62 -13.91 -22.20
N ALA A 5 -1.87 -15.17 -21.83
CA ALA A 5 -2.37 -15.54 -20.51
C ALA A 5 -1.40 -15.18 -19.36
N PRO A 6 -0.08 -15.51 -19.41
CA PRO A 6 0.83 -15.16 -18.31
C PRO A 6 1.07 -13.64 -18.15
N LEU A 7 1.06 -12.87 -19.24
CA LEU A 7 1.13 -11.40 -19.17
C LEU A 7 -0.11 -10.79 -18.53
N ALA A 8 -1.29 -11.38 -18.76
CA ALA A 8 -2.53 -10.97 -18.10
C ALA A 8 -2.49 -11.27 -16.59
N VAL A 9 -1.91 -12.40 -16.19
CA VAL A 9 -1.72 -12.77 -14.77
C VAL A 9 -0.78 -11.81 -14.03
N MET A 10 0.34 -11.39 -14.65
CA MET A 10 1.23 -10.41 -14.01
C MET A 10 0.59 -9.04 -13.80
N LYS A 11 -0.31 -8.60 -14.70
CA LYS A 11 -1.06 -7.34 -14.50
C LYS A 11 -1.96 -7.35 -13.26
N LEU A 12 -2.41 -8.53 -12.81
CA LEU A 12 -3.24 -8.65 -11.61
C LEU A 12 -2.47 -8.34 -10.32
N TYR A 13 -1.15 -8.60 -10.30
CA TYR A 13 -0.28 -8.32 -9.15
C TYR A 13 0.40 -6.95 -9.26
N SER A 14 -0.39 -5.91 -9.52
CA SER A 14 0.12 -4.53 -9.58
C SER A 14 0.00 -3.83 -8.22
N ALA A 15 1.00 -3.02 -7.87
CA ALA A 15 0.94 -2.13 -6.70
C ALA A 15 -0.03 -0.94 -6.90
N VAL A 16 -0.33 -0.60 -8.16
CA VAL A 16 -1.19 0.53 -8.56
C VAL A 16 -2.56 0.53 -7.88
N PRO A 17 -3.35 -0.57 -7.86
CA PRO A 17 -4.65 -0.61 -7.18
C PRO A 17 -4.56 -0.32 -5.66
N TYR A 18 -3.47 -0.71 -4.99
CA TYR A 18 -3.29 -0.43 -3.56
C TYR A 18 -3.06 1.06 -3.30
N LEU A 19 -2.23 1.70 -4.14
CA LEU A 19 -2.00 3.15 -4.08
C LEU A 19 -3.26 3.94 -4.43
N ALA A 20 -4.01 3.50 -5.44
CA ALA A 20 -5.30 4.10 -5.80
C ALA A 20 -6.29 4.01 -4.64
N THR A 21 -6.32 2.88 -3.94
CA THR A 21 -7.17 2.67 -2.76
C THR A 21 -6.76 3.59 -1.60
N LEU A 22 -5.45 3.80 -1.39
CA LEU A 22 -4.95 4.74 -0.39
C LEU A 22 -5.42 6.17 -0.68
N ILE A 23 -5.26 6.62 -1.93
CA ILE A 23 -5.69 7.96 -2.36
C ILE A 23 -7.21 8.10 -2.23
N ASN A 24 -7.98 7.09 -2.64
CA ASN A 24 -9.43 7.10 -2.52
C ASN A 24 -9.87 7.28 -1.06
N TYR A 25 -9.32 6.49 -0.13
CA TYR A 25 -9.65 6.64 1.28
C TYR A 25 -9.22 8.00 1.84
N LEU A 26 -8.08 8.55 1.41
CA LEU A 26 -7.64 9.87 1.84
C LEU A 26 -8.62 10.96 1.40
N VAL A 27 -8.99 10.97 0.12
CA VAL A 27 -9.91 11.96 -0.45
C VAL A 27 -11.27 11.89 0.23
N TRP A 28 -11.84 10.69 0.39
CA TRP A 28 -13.15 10.54 1.04
C TRP A 28 -13.14 10.84 2.54
N THR A 29 -12.04 10.57 3.23
CA THR A 29 -11.89 10.94 4.65
C THR A 29 -11.88 12.46 4.80
N LEU A 30 -11.14 13.18 3.94
CA LEU A 30 -11.14 14.64 3.96
C LEU A 30 -12.53 15.20 3.62
N TYR A 31 -13.17 14.66 2.59
CA TYR A 31 -14.53 15.05 2.20
C TYR A 31 -15.55 14.88 3.33
N GLY A 32 -15.45 13.80 4.12
CA GLY A 32 -16.37 13.52 5.22
C GLY A 32 -16.22 14.42 6.45
N LEU A 33 -15.25 15.33 6.48
CA LEU A 33 -15.07 16.25 7.61
C LEU A 33 -16.29 17.18 7.75
N PRO A 34 -16.76 17.45 8.98
CA PRO A 34 -17.97 18.26 9.21
C PRO A 34 -17.85 19.71 8.72
N PHE A 35 -16.62 20.22 8.59
CA PHE A 35 -16.34 21.52 7.98
C PHE A 35 -16.52 21.54 6.45
N ILE A 36 -16.26 20.42 5.76
CA ILE A 36 -16.37 20.31 4.30
C ILE A 36 -17.77 19.86 3.91
N HIS A 37 -18.29 18.81 4.57
CA HIS A 37 -19.62 18.29 4.32
C HIS A 37 -20.33 17.92 5.63
N PRO A 38 -21.23 18.79 6.12
CA PRO A 38 -22.04 18.50 7.30
C PRO A 38 -22.87 17.22 7.13
N GLY A 39 -23.00 16.41 8.20
CA GLY A 39 -23.81 15.19 8.19
C GLY A 39 -23.14 13.94 7.59
N SER A 40 -21.87 14.01 7.15
CA SER A 40 -21.13 12.88 6.54
C SER A 40 -20.29 12.03 7.51
N ILE A 41 -20.70 11.89 8.78
CA ILE A 41 -19.90 11.19 9.80
C ILE A 41 -19.66 9.70 9.47
N LEU A 42 -20.62 9.05 8.80
CA LEU A 42 -20.49 7.66 8.35
C LEU A 42 -19.41 7.53 7.26
N VAL A 43 -19.36 8.49 6.33
CA VAL A 43 -18.33 8.54 5.28
C VAL A 43 -16.95 8.75 5.91
N LEU A 44 -16.84 9.67 6.87
CA LEU A 44 -15.60 9.93 7.59
C LEU A 44 -15.09 8.69 8.34
N THR A 45 -15.97 8.02 9.08
CA THR A 45 -15.59 6.86 9.92
C THR A 45 -15.22 5.64 9.09
N ILE A 46 -16.00 5.31 8.05
CA ILE A 46 -15.74 4.18 7.17
C ILE A 46 -14.44 4.40 6.39
N ASN A 47 -14.30 5.53 5.69
CA ASN A 47 -13.12 5.80 4.88
C ASN A 47 -11.87 6.03 5.76
N GLY A 48 -12.02 6.68 6.91
CA GLY A 48 -10.92 6.86 7.86
C GLY A 48 -10.42 5.53 8.44
N SER A 49 -11.32 4.57 8.70
CA SER A 49 -10.92 3.22 9.12
C SER A 49 -10.17 2.46 8.01
N GLY A 50 -10.59 2.63 6.76
CA GLY A 50 -9.90 2.12 5.58
C GLY A 50 -8.51 2.73 5.43
N LEU A 51 -8.42 4.05 5.51
CA LEU A 51 -7.16 4.81 5.43
C LEU A 51 -6.15 4.33 6.48
N LYS A 52 -6.59 4.15 7.74
CA LYS A 52 -5.74 3.64 8.83
C LYS A 52 -5.18 2.25 8.51
N LYS A 53 -6.01 1.34 7.98
CA LYS A 53 -5.57 -0.01 7.60
C LYS A 53 -4.57 0.05 6.45
N THR A 54 -4.85 0.83 5.41
CA THR A 54 -3.96 0.93 4.24
C THR A 54 -2.61 1.55 4.60
N ILE A 55 -2.57 2.59 5.44
CA ILE A 55 -1.32 3.16 5.94
C ILE A 55 -0.51 2.13 6.72
N ARG A 56 -1.15 1.35 7.60
CA ARG A 56 -0.45 0.30 8.36
C ARG A 56 0.22 -0.72 7.44
N VAL A 57 -0.50 -1.18 6.41
CA VAL A 57 0.05 -2.15 5.44
C VAL A 57 1.26 -1.56 4.72
N VAL A 58 1.16 -0.32 4.24
CA VAL A 58 2.30 0.37 3.58
C VAL A 58 3.51 0.46 4.50
N LEU A 59 3.31 0.82 5.77
CA LEU A 59 4.41 0.91 6.74
C LEU A 59 5.06 -0.45 7.02
N VAL A 60 4.27 -1.52 7.14
CA VAL A 60 4.79 -2.89 7.34
C VAL A 60 5.62 -3.33 6.13
N VAL A 61 5.10 -3.15 4.91
CA VAL A 61 5.83 -3.50 3.68
C VAL A 61 7.14 -2.72 3.57
N LEU A 62 7.14 -1.42 3.88
CA LEU A 62 8.37 -0.63 3.89
C LEU A 62 9.38 -1.14 4.93
N ALA A 63 8.92 -1.51 6.12
CA ALA A 63 9.77 -2.08 7.15
C ALA A 63 10.38 -3.43 6.72
N GLU A 64 9.58 -4.30 6.09
CA GLU A 64 10.06 -5.57 5.53
C GLU A 64 11.10 -5.34 4.42
N LEU A 65 10.88 -4.39 3.51
CA LEU A 65 11.85 -4.05 2.46
C LEU A 65 13.17 -3.53 3.04
N VAL A 66 13.11 -2.72 4.10
CA VAL A 66 14.31 -2.26 4.81
C VAL A 66 15.02 -3.43 5.47
N PHE A 67 14.28 -4.30 6.16
CA PHE A 67 14.86 -5.48 6.79
C PHE A 67 15.53 -6.42 5.77
N ILE A 68 14.86 -6.70 4.64
CA ILE A 68 15.38 -7.54 3.56
C ILE A 68 16.63 -6.91 2.94
N SER A 69 16.63 -5.60 2.69
CA SER A 69 17.82 -4.93 2.12
C SER A 69 19.01 -4.96 3.08
N ILE A 70 18.79 -4.77 4.38
CA ILE A 70 19.82 -4.92 5.41
C ILE A 70 20.36 -6.36 5.44
N LEU A 71 19.50 -7.37 5.48
CA LEU A 71 19.92 -8.78 5.46
C LEU A 71 20.69 -9.12 4.19
N THR A 72 20.27 -8.60 3.05
CA THR A 72 20.93 -8.83 1.75
C THR A 72 22.33 -8.24 1.75
N LEU A 73 22.49 -7.00 2.23
CA LEU A 73 23.79 -6.34 2.33
C LEU A 73 24.71 -7.04 3.33
N LEU A 74 24.18 -7.43 4.50
CA LEU A 74 24.93 -8.19 5.49
C LEU A 74 25.44 -9.51 4.90
N THR A 75 24.56 -10.25 4.21
CA THR A 75 24.91 -11.51 3.56
C THR A 75 25.98 -11.30 2.49
N LEU A 76 25.83 -10.27 1.66
CA LEU A 76 26.80 -9.93 0.63
C LEU A 76 28.17 -9.60 1.23
N THR A 77 28.22 -8.79 2.29
CA THR A 77 29.46 -8.45 3.00
C THR A 77 30.10 -9.69 3.60
N LEU A 78 29.36 -10.53 4.33
CA LEU A 78 29.91 -11.75 4.93
C LEU A 78 30.43 -12.75 3.89
N THR A 79 29.75 -12.85 2.75
CA THR A 79 30.13 -13.76 1.65
C THR A 79 31.35 -13.26 0.86
N HIS A 80 31.61 -11.95 0.84
CA HIS A 80 32.78 -11.36 0.18
C HIS A 80 33.93 -11.04 1.15
N SER A 81 33.76 -11.29 2.45
CA SER A 81 34.79 -11.12 3.49
C SER A 81 35.46 -12.43 3.90
N HIS A 82 35.06 -13.56 3.31
CA HIS A 82 35.64 -14.90 3.41
C HIS A 82 35.94 -15.43 2.01
#